data_AF-A0A1B6F0N6-F1
#
_entry.id   AF-A0A1B6F0N6-F1
#
_cell.length_a   1.000
_cell.length_b   1.000
_cell.length_c   1.000
_cell.angle_alpha   90.00
_cell.angle_beta   90.00
_cell.angle_gamma   90.00
#
_symmetry.space_group_name_H-M   'P 1'
#
loop_
_entity.id
_entity.type
_entity.pdbx_description
1 polymer ?
#
loop_
_entity_poly.entity_id
_entity_poly.type
_entity_poly.pdbx_seq_one_letter_code
_entity_poly.pdbx_strand_id
1 'polypeptide(L)'
;PVPCREVCPPCEQLCKHRCKHSKCVRKCGQVCVPCKEPCDYECQHLKCNKLCGELCDREPCYEACPILLSCTHPCVGFCGEPCPPCRKCEPEHFEEFFYTGEETEDDAKWVFLQDCKHTLESTGLEYWLNMEQEGSEIVAKTCPRCKTSIVTVQRFMNLIKKTYSDVQKVKQKCYGKLDEIQKERIKCIRRLQEITFVKMVFPENEPDGLEILFAYLNSELPEVKRKKRNVLSSQKSQLLCFFTEFFILLYERKEEVWDKLNEEAKNTLTKKINFLTNLLMKRNQKINEQEMTSFELEAKRIFRLCDLLIYTSSHEYRMASSYSGAKETRRMAESIINSVVTYGEEIDNRIKEILATLKKQIRSSTEISNEEKEMINQAMRSSFHSSQKTGHWFKCKNGHIYCITECGGAMQEAICPEVGCGAAIGGQQHRLRQDQTLAGEMDGARYAAWSDQNNMFNFGFQF
;
A
#
# COMPACT_ATOMS: atom_id res chain seq x y z
N PRO A 1 -14.24 -12.51 -8.14
CA PRO A 1 -12.89 -13.06 -8.45
C PRO A 1 -12.29 -12.33 -9.66
N VAL A 2 -11.19 -11.60 -9.46
CA VAL A 2 -10.52 -10.88 -10.56
C VAL A 2 -9.98 -11.91 -11.57
N PRO A 3 -10.29 -11.80 -12.87
CA PRO A 3 -9.76 -12.71 -13.89
C PRO A 3 -8.23 -12.77 -13.82
N CYS A 4 -7.66 -13.98 -13.81
CA CYS A 4 -6.22 -14.20 -13.66
C CYS A 4 -5.38 -13.33 -14.63
N ARG A 5 -5.91 -13.11 -15.84
CA ARG A 5 -5.32 -12.31 -16.92
C ARG A 5 -5.12 -10.82 -16.61
N GLU A 6 -6.00 -10.19 -15.82
CA GLU A 6 -5.99 -8.72 -15.62
C GLU A 6 -4.84 -8.25 -14.74
N VAL A 7 -4.34 -9.14 -13.90
CA VAL A 7 -3.32 -8.80 -12.91
C VAL A 7 -2.20 -9.86 -12.97
N CYS A 8 -1.97 -10.45 -14.14
CA CYS A 8 -0.91 -11.44 -14.33
C CYS A 8 0.45 -10.72 -14.38
N PRO A 9 1.43 -11.11 -13.52
CA PRO A 9 2.75 -10.51 -13.54
C PRO A 9 3.51 -10.83 -14.84
N PRO A 10 4.43 -9.95 -15.29
CA PRO A 10 5.26 -10.24 -16.44
C PRO A 10 6.04 -11.55 -16.25
N CYS A 11 6.08 -12.37 -17.30
CA CYS A 11 6.72 -13.68 -17.22
C CYS A 11 8.24 -13.59 -16.93
N GLU A 12 8.70 -14.31 -15.91
CA GLU A 12 10.09 -14.34 -15.45
C GLU A 12 10.94 -15.47 -16.09
N GLN A 13 10.37 -16.26 -16.98
CA GLN A 13 11.11 -17.27 -17.74
C GLN A 13 12.07 -16.61 -18.74
N LEU A 14 13.08 -17.35 -19.22
CA LEU A 14 13.94 -16.85 -20.29
C LEU A 14 13.13 -16.66 -21.59
N CYS A 15 13.40 -15.57 -22.30
CA CYS A 15 12.69 -15.30 -23.55
C CYS A 15 13.06 -16.35 -24.62
N LYS A 16 12.05 -16.94 -25.24
CA LYS A 16 12.23 -17.93 -26.32
C LYS A 16 12.53 -17.32 -27.69
N HIS A 17 12.49 -15.99 -27.82
CA HIS A 17 12.74 -15.30 -29.08
C HIS A 17 14.20 -15.43 -29.51
N ARG A 18 14.38 -15.76 -30.79
CA ARG A 18 15.68 -15.88 -31.45
C ARG A 18 15.53 -15.48 -32.92
N CYS A 19 16.63 -15.04 -33.51
CA CYS A 19 16.83 -14.98 -34.95
C CYS A 19 18.02 -15.88 -35.31
N LYS A 20 18.40 -15.93 -36.58
CA LYS A 20 19.60 -16.67 -37.02
C LYS A 20 20.91 -16.14 -36.41
N HIS A 21 20.93 -14.86 -36.06
CA HIS A 21 22.10 -14.18 -35.50
C HIS A 21 22.27 -14.39 -33.98
N SER A 22 21.18 -14.28 -33.22
CA SER A 22 21.26 -14.28 -31.76
C SER A 22 19.98 -14.77 -31.07
N LYS A 23 20.13 -15.20 -29.81
CA LYS A 23 19.04 -15.57 -28.89
C LYS A 23 18.85 -14.48 -27.84
N CYS A 24 17.60 -14.15 -27.51
CA CYS A 24 17.31 -13.14 -26.49
C CYS A 24 17.72 -13.63 -25.09
N VAL A 25 18.54 -12.85 -24.38
CA VAL A 25 19.00 -13.14 -23.02
C VAL A 25 18.11 -12.53 -21.91
N ARG A 26 17.09 -11.77 -22.29
CA ARG A 26 16.17 -11.09 -21.35
C ARG A 26 15.08 -12.03 -20.84
N LYS A 27 14.42 -11.63 -19.74
CA LYS A 27 13.20 -12.32 -19.27
C LYS A 27 12.07 -12.13 -20.27
N CYS A 28 11.15 -13.09 -20.34
CA CYS A 28 10.08 -13.11 -21.33
C CYS A 28 9.20 -11.86 -21.27
N GLY A 29 8.84 -11.39 -20.07
CA GLY A 29 8.04 -10.17 -19.89
C GLY A 29 8.76 -8.86 -20.24
N GLN A 30 10.09 -8.87 -20.37
CA GLN A 30 10.87 -7.69 -20.75
C GLN A 30 10.85 -7.48 -22.27
N VAL A 31 10.78 -6.22 -22.68
CA VAL A 31 10.96 -5.82 -24.08
C VAL A 31 12.32 -6.33 -24.56
N CYS A 32 12.33 -7.02 -25.69
CA CYS A 32 13.54 -7.56 -26.30
C CYS A 32 14.32 -6.48 -27.03
N VAL A 33 15.62 -6.70 -27.22
CA VAL A 33 16.44 -5.82 -28.07
C VAL A 33 16.32 -6.31 -29.50
N PRO A 34 15.91 -5.47 -30.47
CA PRO A 34 15.86 -5.87 -31.87
C PRO A 34 17.26 -6.16 -32.41
N CYS A 35 17.37 -7.16 -33.28
CA CYS A 35 18.64 -7.53 -33.90
C CYS A 35 19.08 -6.45 -34.89
N LYS A 36 20.34 -6.01 -34.76
CA LYS A 36 20.96 -4.95 -35.59
C LYS A 36 21.90 -5.49 -36.66
N GLU A 37 21.99 -6.81 -36.81
CA GLU A 37 22.77 -7.41 -37.90
C GLU A 37 22.01 -7.30 -39.23
N PRO A 38 22.72 -7.24 -40.37
CA PRO A 38 22.10 -7.26 -41.70
C PRO A 38 21.16 -8.46 -41.87
N CYS A 39 20.03 -8.28 -42.54
CA CYS A 39 19.13 -9.40 -42.82
C CYS A 39 19.77 -10.36 -43.84
N ASP A 40 19.82 -11.65 -43.51
CA ASP A 40 20.36 -12.71 -44.38
C ASP A 40 19.35 -13.21 -45.42
N TYR A 41 18.28 -12.44 -45.67
CA TYR A 41 17.22 -12.86 -46.57
C TYR A 41 17.55 -12.47 -48.01
N GLU A 42 18.34 -13.33 -48.66
CA GLU A 42 18.76 -13.19 -50.05
C GLU A 42 18.62 -14.51 -50.81
N CYS A 43 18.37 -14.39 -52.11
CA CYS A 43 18.45 -15.46 -53.09
C CYS A 43 19.02 -14.89 -54.39
N GLN A 44 19.21 -15.71 -55.42
CA GLN A 44 19.73 -15.25 -56.71
C GLN A 44 18.86 -14.17 -57.40
N HIS A 45 17.59 -14.05 -57.00
CA HIS A 45 16.64 -13.10 -57.59
C HIS A 45 16.45 -11.83 -56.76
N LEU A 46 16.56 -11.91 -55.43
CA LEU A 46 16.11 -10.87 -54.50
C LEU A 46 17.03 -10.79 -53.28
N LYS A 47 17.27 -9.60 -52.75
CA LYS A 47 18.08 -9.35 -51.55
C LYS A 47 17.43 -8.31 -50.65
N CYS A 48 17.32 -8.61 -49.35
CA CYS A 48 16.85 -7.67 -48.33
C CYS A 48 17.98 -6.71 -47.93
N ASN A 49 17.70 -5.41 -47.83
CA ASN A 49 18.69 -4.41 -47.41
C ASN A 49 18.43 -3.84 -46.01
N LYS A 50 17.46 -4.42 -45.29
CA LYS A 50 17.07 -4.01 -43.93
C LYS A 50 17.85 -4.76 -42.86
N LEU A 51 17.75 -4.26 -41.62
CA LEU A 51 18.27 -4.98 -40.47
C LEU A 51 17.39 -6.19 -40.14
N CYS A 52 17.98 -7.23 -39.53
CA CYS A 52 17.28 -8.45 -39.18
C CYS A 52 16.04 -8.21 -38.30
N GLY A 53 16.07 -7.22 -37.40
CA GLY A 53 14.94 -6.84 -36.55
C GLY A 53 13.85 -6.01 -37.23
N GLU A 54 14.08 -5.51 -38.45
CA GLU A 54 13.14 -4.67 -39.20
C GLU A 54 12.32 -5.52 -40.17
N LEU A 55 11.15 -5.01 -40.61
CA LEU A 55 10.42 -5.65 -41.71
C LEU A 55 11.29 -5.67 -42.96
N CYS A 56 11.33 -6.83 -43.63
CA CYS A 56 12.05 -7.00 -44.87
C CYS A 56 11.41 -6.12 -45.95
N ASP A 57 12.25 -5.50 -46.79
CA ASP A 57 11.88 -4.62 -47.90
C ASP A 57 11.65 -5.37 -49.22
N ARG A 58 11.45 -6.68 -49.16
CA ARG A 58 11.20 -7.56 -50.30
C ARG A 58 10.08 -8.56 -50.00
N GLU A 59 9.41 -8.98 -51.06
CA GLU A 59 8.47 -10.10 -51.05
C GLU A 59 9.20 -11.46 -51.10
N PRO A 60 8.50 -12.57 -50.79
CA PRO A 60 9.03 -13.92 -50.97
C PRO A 60 9.39 -14.22 -52.43
N CYS A 61 10.38 -15.09 -52.62
CA CYS A 61 10.69 -15.60 -53.94
C CYS A 61 9.73 -16.74 -54.28
N TYR A 62 9.02 -16.65 -55.40
CA TYR A 62 8.08 -17.67 -55.87
C TYR A 62 8.69 -18.61 -56.93
N GLU A 63 9.93 -18.36 -57.33
CA GLU A 63 10.67 -19.24 -58.24
C GLU A 63 10.96 -20.60 -57.59
N ALA A 64 10.86 -21.66 -58.38
CA ALA A 64 11.19 -23.01 -57.94
C ALA A 64 12.68 -23.11 -57.53
N CYS A 65 12.97 -23.96 -56.54
CA CYS A 65 14.35 -24.17 -56.12
C CYS A 65 15.16 -24.85 -57.25
N PRO A 66 16.29 -24.27 -57.70
CA PRO A 66 17.10 -24.83 -58.78
C PRO A 66 17.97 -26.02 -58.34
N ILE A 67 17.92 -26.39 -57.06
CA ILE A 67 18.80 -27.41 -56.46
C ILE A 67 18.26 -28.82 -56.75
N LEU A 68 19.14 -29.67 -57.27
CA LEU A 68 18.97 -31.12 -57.22
C LEU A 68 19.46 -31.62 -55.86
N LEU A 69 18.62 -32.37 -55.15
CA LEU A 69 18.97 -32.92 -53.84
C LEU A 69 20.11 -33.96 -53.96
N SER A 70 20.70 -34.38 -52.85
CA SER A 70 21.77 -35.40 -52.84
C SER A 70 21.34 -36.72 -53.49
N CYS A 71 20.05 -37.05 -53.45
CA CYS A 71 19.44 -38.19 -54.13
C CYS A 71 19.16 -37.94 -55.63
N THR A 72 19.64 -36.83 -56.20
CA THR A 72 19.48 -36.37 -57.59
C THR A 72 18.06 -35.96 -58.02
N HIS A 73 17.08 -36.02 -57.11
CA HIS A 73 15.71 -35.59 -57.39
C HIS A 73 15.56 -34.05 -57.30
N PRO A 74 14.69 -33.44 -58.13
CA PRO A 74 14.36 -32.03 -58.04
C PRO A 74 13.76 -31.65 -56.68
N CYS A 75 14.16 -30.50 -56.15
CA CYS A 75 13.58 -29.94 -54.93
C CYS A 75 12.15 -29.42 -55.18
N VAL A 76 11.24 -29.72 -54.26
CA VAL A 76 9.82 -29.27 -54.29
C VAL A 76 9.60 -27.96 -53.52
N GLY A 77 10.67 -27.28 -53.10
CA GLY A 77 10.62 -26.01 -52.37
C GLY A 77 10.86 -24.78 -53.25
N PHE A 78 11.06 -23.63 -52.59
CA PHE A 78 11.31 -22.33 -53.22
C PHE A 78 12.80 -21.96 -53.25
N CYS A 79 13.17 -21.11 -54.20
CA CYS A 79 14.53 -20.59 -54.32
C CYS A 79 14.94 -19.76 -53.08
N GLY A 80 16.12 -20.04 -52.53
CA GLY A 80 16.68 -19.35 -51.36
C GLY A 80 16.17 -19.83 -50.01
N GLU A 81 15.18 -20.73 -50.00
CA GLU A 81 14.68 -21.34 -48.77
C GLU A 81 15.37 -22.68 -48.47
N PRO A 82 15.42 -23.11 -47.19
CA PRO A 82 15.88 -24.43 -46.82
C PRO A 82 15.10 -25.52 -47.58
N CYS A 83 15.82 -26.38 -48.31
CA CYS A 83 15.19 -27.45 -49.06
C CYS A 83 14.55 -28.49 -48.13
N PRO A 84 13.28 -28.90 -48.38
CA PRO A 84 12.68 -30.02 -47.66
C PRO A 84 13.37 -31.36 -47.99
N PRO A 85 13.12 -32.42 -47.19
CA PRO A 85 13.45 -33.80 -47.55
C PRO A 85 12.93 -34.17 -48.94
N CYS A 86 13.48 -35.22 -49.55
CA CYS A 86 13.06 -35.57 -50.91
C CYS A 86 11.68 -36.24 -50.91
N ARG A 87 10.68 -35.65 -51.59
CA ARG A 87 9.32 -36.23 -51.72
C ARG A 87 9.30 -37.66 -52.29
N LYS A 88 10.24 -38.00 -53.17
CA LYS A 88 10.32 -39.34 -53.78
C LYS A 88 11.02 -40.38 -52.90
N CYS A 89 11.98 -39.96 -52.08
CA CYS A 89 12.75 -40.87 -51.22
C CYS A 89 12.16 -40.99 -49.81
N GLU A 90 11.56 -39.91 -49.31
CA GLU A 90 11.02 -39.77 -47.96
C GLU A 90 9.58 -39.21 -48.02
N PRO A 91 8.64 -39.91 -48.68
CA PRO A 91 7.26 -39.46 -48.83
C PRO A 91 6.52 -39.28 -47.49
N GLU A 92 6.94 -39.96 -46.43
CA GLU A 92 6.38 -39.86 -45.08
C GLU A 92 6.49 -38.45 -44.46
N HIS A 93 7.38 -37.61 -44.98
CA HIS A 93 7.49 -36.22 -44.53
C HIS A 93 6.43 -35.28 -45.13
N PHE A 94 5.65 -35.76 -46.09
CA PHE A 94 4.70 -34.99 -46.90
C PHE A 94 3.24 -35.34 -46.58
N GLU A 95 2.92 -35.52 -45.30
CA GLU A 95 1.55 -35.77 -44.84
C GLU A 95 0.61 -34.60 -45.15
N GLU A 96 -0.58 -34.93 -45.66
CA GLU A 96 -1.68 -34.01 -45.92
C GLU A 96 -2.26 -33.50 -44.60
N PHE A 97 -1.78 -32.34 -44.16
CA PHE A 97 -2.26 -31.71 -42.92
C PHE A 97 -3.40 -30.71 -43.20
N PHE A 98 -3.46 -30.15 -44.40
CA PHE A 98 -4.45 -29.17 -44.82
C PHE A 98 -5.35 -29.80 -45.89
N TYR A 99 -6.67 -29.64 -45.75
CA TYR A 99 -7.65 -30.11 -46.73
C TYR A 99 -7.95 -28.99 -47.74
N THR A 100 -6.92 -28.57 -48.47
CA THR A 100 -7.00 -27.45 -49.44
C THR A 100 -7.28 -27.93 -50.86
N GLY A 101 -7.05 -29.20 -51.18
CA GLY A 101 -7.14 -29.78 -52.53
C GLY A 101 -5.90 -29.54 -53.39
N GLU A 102 -5.18 -28.42 -53.18
CA GLU A 102 -3.97 -28.03 -53.91
C GLU A 102 -2.76 -28.93 -53.63
N GLU A 103 -2.75 -29.63 -52.49
CA GLU A 103 -1.69 -30.58 -52.10
C GLU A 103 -1.54 -31.79 -53.03
N THR A 104 -2.59 -32.07 -53.81
CA THR A 104 -2.66 -33.17 -54.77
C THR A 104 -2.09 -32.81 -56.14
N GLU A 105 -1.75 -31.53 -56.38
CA GLU A 105 -1.16 -31.08 -57.63
C GLU A 105 0.32 -31.47 -57.74
N ASP A 106 0.75 -31.88 -58.93
CA ASP A 106 2.10 -32.38 -59.20
C ASP A 106 3.18 -31.29 -58.99
N ASP A 107 2.80 -30.01 -59.07
CA ASP A 107 3.65 -28.84 -58.92
C ASP A 107 3.55 -28.15 -57.54
N ALA A 108 2.76 -28.72 -56.62
CA ALA A 108 2.58 -28.22 -55.26
C ALA A 108 3.93 -27.94 -54.57
N LYS A 109 4.02 -26.78 -53.90
CA LYS A 109 5.26 -26.32 -53.25
C LYS A 109 5.23 -26.54 -51.75
N TRP A 110 6.37 -26.97 -51.23
CA TRP A 110 6.48 -27.37 -49.82
C TRP A 110 7.55 -26.56 -49.09
N VAL A 111 7.22 -26.15 -47.87
CA VAL A 111 8.04 -25.33 -46.99
C VAL A 111 8.58 -26.19 -45.85
N PHE A 112 9.90 -26.15 -45.64
CA PHE A 112 10.55 -26.85 -44.55
C PHE A 112 10.75 -25.96 -43.32
N LEU A 113 10.08 -26.31 -42.21
CA LEU A 113 10.22 -25.60 -40.95
C LEU A 113 11.46 -26.07 -40.19
N GLN A 114 12.61 -25.42 -40.36
CA GLN A 114 13.84 -25.80 -39.64
C GLN A 114 13.70 -25.81 -38.10
N ASP A 115 12.75 -25.03 -37.56
CA ASP A 115 12.47 -24.94 -36.13
C ASP A 115 11.95 -26.26 -35.51
N CYS A 116 11.22 -27.06 -36.27
CA CYS A 116 10.63 -28.33 -35.81
C CYS A 116 10.79 -29.51 -36.78
N LYS A 117 11.45 -29.29 -37.92
CA LYS A 117 11.71 -30.25 -39.00
C LYS A 117 10.44 -30.83 -39.66
N HIS A 118 9.31 -30.13 -39.57
CA HIS A 118 8.11 -30.49 -40.34
C HIS A 118 8.13 -29.84 -41.72
N THR A 119 7.75 -30.61 -42.72
CA THR A 119 7.47 -30.14 -44.07
C THR A 119 5.96 -29.94 -44.20
N LEU A 120 5.54 -28.81 -44.75
CA LEU A 120 4.13 -28.44 -44.90
C LEU A 120 3.93 -27.82 -46.28
N GLU A 121 2.77 -28.08 -46.86
CA GLU A 121 2.35 -27.45 -48.11
C GLU A 121 2.23 -25.92 -47.87
N SER A 122 2.69 -25.13 -48.85
CA SER A 122 2.88 -23.70 -48.74
C SER A 122 1.57 -22.92 -48.56
N THR A 123 0.53 -23.20 -49.34
CA THR A 123 -0.72 -22.43 -49.38
C THR A 123 -1.57 -22.71 -48.13
N GLY A 124 -1.67 -23.97 -47.72
CA GLY A 124 -2.27 -24.39 -46.46
C GLY A 124 -1.54 -23.81 -45.24
N LEU A 125 -0.21 -23.76 -45.26
CA LEU A 125 0.56 -23.10 -44.20
C LEU A 125 0.30 -21.58 -44.20
N GLU A 126 0.26 -20.94 -45.37
CA GLU A 126 -0.07 -19.52 -45.49
C GLU A 126 -1.47 -19.20 -44.95
N TYR A 127 -2.46 -20.02 -45.29
CA TYR A 127 -3.81 -19.93 -44.75
C TYR A 127 -3.80 -20.02 -43.22
N TRP A 128 -3.21 -21.08 -42.66
CA TRP A 128 -3.11 -21.28 -41.20
C TRP A 128 -2.46 -20.10 -40.47
N LEU A 129 -1.39 -19.52 -41.05
CA LEU A 129 -0.70 -18.41 -40.43
C LEU A 129 -1.48 -17.10 -40.51
N ASN A 130 -2.39 -16.95 -41.47
CA ASN A 130 -3.24 -15.76 -41.62
C ASN A 130 -4.62 -15.90 -40.95
N MET A 131 -5.03 -17.10 -40.52
CA MET A 131 -6.28 -17.28 -39.76
C MET A 131 -6.29 -16.45 -38.47
N GLU A 132 -7.38 -15.71 -38.26
CA GLU A 132 -7.68 -15.07 -36.98
C GLU A 132 -8.20 -16.12 -35.98
N GLN A 133 -7.60 -16.20 -34.80
CA GLN A 133 -8.06 -17.11 -33.75
C GLN A 133 -9.04 -16.35 -32.83
N GLU A 134 -10.24 -16.91 -32.61
CA GLU A 134 -11.24 -16.31 -31.74
C GLU A 134 -10.70 -16.03 -30.33
N GLY A 135 -10.86 -14.80 -29.87
CA GLY A 135 -10.58 -14.40 -28.48
C GLY A 135 -9.16 -13.90 -28.17
N SER A 136 -8.25 -13.79 -29.14
CA SER A 136 -6.90 -13.22 -28.95
C SER A 136 -6.43 -12.37 -30.14
N GLU A 137 -6.23 -11.06 -29.96
CA GLU A 137 -5.75 -10.16 -31.03
C GLU A 137 -4.30 -10.44 -31.48
N ILE A 138 -3.46 -11.06 -30.64
CA ILE A 138 -2.04 -11.27 -30.92
C ILE A 138 -1.63 -12.70 -30.55
N VAL A 139 -1.44 -13.57 -31.55
CA VAL A 139 -1.04 -14.97 -31.39
C VAL A 139 0.28 -15.24 -32.11
N ALA A 140 1.22 -15.89 -31.41
CA ALA A 140 2.49 -16.30 -32.00
C ALA A 140 2.25 -17.28 -33.16
N LYS A 141 2.93 -17.03 -34.28
CA LYS A 141 2.88 -17.89 -35.47
C LYS A 141 3.59 -19.21 -35.17
N THR A 142 2.83 -20.31 -35.20
CA THR A 142 3.28 -21.63 -34.75
C THR A 142 2.99 -22.71 -35.79
N CYS A 143 3.84 -23.75 -35.79
CA CYS A 143 3.64 -24.93 -36.60
C CYS A 143 2.28 -25.58 -36.28
N PRO A 144 1.43 -25.87 -37.26
CA PRO A 144 0.11 -26.43 -37.02
C PRO A 144 0.17 -27.84 -36.38
N ARG A 145 1.17 -28.67 -36.74
CA ARG A 145 1.38 -30.03 -36.23
C ARG A 145 1.80 -30.08 -34.77
N CYS A 146 2.84 -29.33 -34.39
CA CYS A 146 3.46 -29.44 -33.06
C CYS A 146 3.45 -28.15 -32.22
N LYS A 147 2.82 -27.08 -32.72
CA LYS A 147 2.73 -25.75 -32.08
C LYS A 147 4.08 -25.09 -31.76
N THR A 148 5.18 -25.59 -32.33
CA THR A 148 6.50 -24.95 -32.22
C THR A 148 6.46 -23.58 -32.88
N SER A 149 6.94 -22.53 -32.21
CA SER A 149 7.00 -21.17 -32.78
C SER A 149 7.90 -21.12 -34.01
N ILE A 150 7.37 -20.55 -35.09
CA ILE A 150 8.08 -20.39 -36.36
C ILE A 150 8.86 -19.07 -36.29
N VAL A 151 10.17 -19.14 -36.47
CA VAL A 151 11.07 -17.96 -36.41
C VAL A 151 12.10 -17.92 -37.53
N THR A 152 12.39 -19.03 -38.23
CA THR A 152 13.44 -19.06 -39.26
C THR A 152 12.96 -18.98 -40.70
N VAL A 153 11.66 -19.23 -40.95
CA VAL A 153 11.12 -19.32 -42.32
C VAL A 153 11.05 -17.94 -42.95
N GLN A 154 11.78 -17.76 -44.05
CA GLN A 154 12.00 -16.45 -44.63
C GLN A 154 10.77 -15.91 -45.38
N ARG A 155 10.02 -16.76 -46.07
CA ARG A 155 8.77 -16.39 -46.76
C ARG A 155 7.73 -15.74 -45.84
N PHE A 156 7.56 -16.28 -44.63
CA PHE A 156 6.62 -15.74 -43.65
C PHE A 156 7.28 -14.76 -42.67
N MET A 157 8.52 -14.32 -42.93
CA MET A 157 9.31 -13.53 -42.00
C MET A 157 8.64 -12.19 -41.66
N ASN A 158 8.04 -11.51 -42.64
CA ASN A 158 7.33 -10.25 -42.39
C ASN A 158 6.11 -10.45 -41.50
N LEU A 159 5.36 -11.54 -41.69
CA LEU A 159 4.24 -11.89 -40.82
C LEU A 159 4.70 -12.18 -39.38
N ILE A 160 5.75 -12.99 -39.23
CA ILE A 160 6.35 -13.32 -37.93
C ILE A 160 6.87 -12.06 -37.22
N LYS A 161 7.57 -11.18 -37.95
CA LYS A 161 8.11 -9.91 -37.42
C LYS A 161 7.01 -8.94 -37.01
N LYS A 162 5.90 -8.84 -37.76
CA LYS A 162 4.72 -8.04 -37.38
C LYS A 162 4.14 -8.53 -36.06
N THR A 163 3.81 -9.82 -35.97
CA THR A 163 3.31 -10.43 -34.73
C THR A 163 4.28 -10.22 -33.57
N TYR A 164 5.58 -10.38 -33.81
CA TYR A 164 6.59 -10.16 -32.79
C TYR A 164 6.66 -8.70 -32.30
N SER A 165 6.55 -7.74 -33.22
CA SER A 165 6.46 -6.30 -32.91
C SER A 165 5.25 -6.00 -32.02
N ASP A 166 4.09 -6.58 -32.33
CA ASP A 166 2.89 -6.40 -31.50
C ASP A 166 3.06 -7.03 -30.10
N VAL A 167 3.71 -8.20 -30.01
CA VAL A 167 4.13 -8.77 -28.72
C VAL A 167 5.07 -7.83 -27.96
N GLN A 168 5.99 -7.11 -28.63
CA GLN A 168 6.84 -6.12 -27.95
C GLN A 168 6.03 -4.94 -27.41
N LYS A 169 5.01 -4.46 -28.14
CA LYS A 169 4.12 -3.40 -27.65
C LYS A 169 3.37 -3.85 -26.40
N VAL A 170 2.88 -5.09 -26.36
CA VAL A 170 2.24 -5.67 -25.15
C VAL A 170 3.25 -5.74 -24.01
N LYS A 171 4.46 -6.25 -24.24
CA LYS A 171 5.51 -6.27 -23.22
C LYS A 171 5.84 -4.87 -22.70
N GLN A 172 5.88 -3.86 -23.56
CA GLN A 172 6.12 -2.48 -23.16
C GLN A 172 4.97 -1.93 -22.30
N LYS A 173 3.72 -2.21 -22.65
CA LYS A 173 2.55 -1.84 -21.84
C LYS A 173 2.57 -2.53 -20.47
N CYS A 174 2.83 -3.84 -20.42
CA CYS A 174 2.85 -4.60 -19.17
C CYS A 174 4.06 -4.28 -18.28
N TYR A 175 5.24 -4.09 -18.88
CA TYR A 175 6.46 -3.80 -18.14
C TYR A 175 6.58 -2.31 -17.77
N GLY A 176 5.89 -1.42 -18.50
CA GLY A 176 5.88 0.02 -18.30
C GLY A 176 7.09 0.74 -18.89
N LYS A 177 7.08 2.07 -18.78
CA LYS A 177 8.22 2.92 -19.17
C LYS A 177 9.23 2.96 -18.03
N LEU A 178 10.48 2.63 -18.33
CA LEU A 178 11.55 2.53 -17.34
C LEU A 178 11.82 3.86 -16.61
N ASP A 179 11.67 5.00 -17.30
CA ASP A 179 11.92 6.32 -16.72
C ASP A 179 10.85 6.71 -15.69
N GLU A 180 9.58 6.40 -15.96
CA GLU A 180 8.47 6.63 -15.02
C GLU A 180 8.64 5.73 -13.78
N ILE A 181 8.98 4.45 -13.99
CA ILE A 181 9.27 3.50 -12.90
C ILE A 181 10.42 3.98 -12.04
N GLN A 182 11.50 4.49 -12.64
CA GLN A 182 12.64 5.04 -11.90
C GLN A 182 12.27 6.28 -11.09
N LYS A 183 11.46 7.19 -11.64
CA LYS A 183 10.99 8.39 -10.93
C LYS A 183 10.19 8.03 -9.68
N GLU A 184 9.17 7.18 -9.81
CA GLU A 184 8.35 6.76 -8.67
C GLU A 184 9.14 5.97 -7.63
N ARG A 185 10.06 5.13 -8.08
CA ARG A 185 10.98 4.40 -7.21
C ARG A 185 11.85 5.33 -6.38
N ILE A 186 12.48 6.33 -7.00
CA ILE A 186 13.32 7.32 -6.30
C ILE A 186 12.47 8.10 -5.29
N LYS A 187 11.24 8.47 -5.64
CA LYS A 187 10.30 9.12 -4.73
C LYS A 187 10.03 8.26 -3.49
N CYS A 188 9.73 6.96 -3.67
CA CYS A 188 9.51 6.04 -2.55
C CYS A 188 10.75 5.92 -1.65
N ILE A 189 11.95 5.78 -2.25
CA ILE A 189 13.20 5.70 -1.49
C ILE A 189 13.42 6.96 -0.65
N ARG A 190 13.24 8.15 -1.24
CA ARG A 190 13.41 9.42 -0.51
C ARG A 190 12.48 9.52 0.68
N ARG A 191 11.19 9.21 0.48
CA ARG A 191 10.20 9.24 1.56
C ARG A 191 10.51 8.25 2.68
N LEU A 192 11.02 7.06 2.36
CA LEU A 192 11.46 6.11 3.38
C LEU A 192 12.70 6.58 4.13
N GLN A 193 13.61 7.31 3.46
CA GLN A 193 14.81 7.88 4.08
C GLN A 193 14.51 9.06 5.00
N GLU A 194 13.39 9.76 4.79
CA GLU A 194 12.91 10.81 5.70
C GLU A 194 12.44 10.23 7.05
N ILE A 195 12.12 8.94 7.11
CA ILE A 195 11.69 8.26 8.33
C ILE A 195 12.91 7.77 9.12
N THR A 196 13.05 8.29 10.35
CA THR A 196 13.94 7.71 11.35
C THR A 196 13.19 6.61 12.09
N PHE A 197 13.31 5.36 11.61
CA PHE A 197 12.53 4.26 12.15
C PHE A 197 12.88 3.94 13.61
N VAL A 198 11.89 4.02 14.49
CA VAL A 198 11.96 3.61 15.90
C VAL A 198 11.02 2.43 16.09
N LYS A 199 11.55 1.33 16.66
CA LYS A 199 10.75 0.16 16.98
C LYS A 199 9.79 0.49 18.13
N MET A 200 8.49 0.39 17.86
CA MET A 200 7.42 0.71 18.80
C MET A 200 6.53 -0.51 18.98
N VAL A 201 6.93 -1.46 19.82
CA VAL A 201 6.20 -2.70 20.00
C VAL A 201 5.97 -2.98 21.48
N PHE A 202 4.77 -3.45 21.80
CA PHE A 202 4.45 -3.90 23.15
C PHE A 202 3.53 -5.13 23.13
N PRO A 203 3.83 -6.18 23.91
CA PRO A 203 5.07 -6.39 24.67
C PRO A 203 6.32 -6.41 23.77
N GLU A 204 7.50 -6.07 24.33
CA GLU A 204 8.75 -5.91 23.56
C GLU A 204 9.15 -7.14 22.72
N ASN A 205 8.72 -8.33 23.13
CA ASN A 205 9.01 -9.59 22.46
C ASN A 205 8.12 -9.90 21.24
N GLU A 206 7.05 -9.12 21.02
CA GLU A 206 6.19 -9.31 19.86
C GLU A 206 6.91 -8.87 18.57
N PRO A 207 6.66 -9.52 17.42
CA PRO A 207 7.13 -9.02 16.14
C PRO A 207 6.52 -7.65 15.83
N ASP A 208 7.28 -6.74 15.22
CA ASP A 208 6.72 -5.50 14.70
C ASP A 208 6.50 -5.63 13.19
N GLY A 209 5.23 -5.70 12.78
CA GLY A 209 4.85 -5.82 11.37
C GLY A 209 5.30 -4.63 10.52
N LEU A 210 5.44 -3.44 11.12
CA LEU A 210 5.99 -2.27 10.44
C LEU A 210 7.50 -2.38 10.24
N GLU A 211 8.24 -2.95 11.21
CA GLU A 211 9.67 -3.24 11.06
C GLU A 211 9.91 -4.22 9.90
N ILE A 212 9.10 -5.29 9.83
CA ILE A 212 9.18 -6.29 8.75
C ILE A 212 8.89 -5.64 7.39
N LEU A 213 7.83 -4.83 7.30
CA LEU A 213 7.46 -4.13 6.07
C LEU A 213 8.53 -3.12 5.65
N PHE A 214 9.08 -2.36 6.59
CA PHE A 214 10.17 -1.42 6.36
C PHE A 214 11.43 -2.12 5.84
N ALA A 215 11.83 -3.23 6.47
CA ALA A 215 12.97 -4.02 6.02
C ALA A 215 12.76 -4.60 4.62
N TYR A 216 11.55 -5.09 4.32
CA TYR A 216 11.19 -5.56 2.97
C TYR A 216 11.33 -4.44 1.94
N LEU A 217 10.76 -3.26 2.19
CA LEU A 217 10.84 -2.11 1.29
C LEU A 217 12.29 -1.68 1.04
N ASN A 218 13.11 -1.57 2.10
CA ASN A 218 14.53 -1.25 1.99
C ASN A 218 15.35 -2.32 1.25
N SER A 219 14.86 -3.55 1.12
CA SER A 219 15.51 -4.61 0.36
C SER A 219 15.07 -4.67 -1.12
N GLU A 220 13.84 -4.26 -1.43
CA GLU A 220 13.25 -4.36 -2.76
C GLU A 220 13.38 -3.07 -3.58
N LEU A 221 13.35 -1.90 -2.94
CA LEU A 221 13.43 -0.62 -3.62
C LEU A 221 14.83 -0.23 -4.12
N PRO A 222 15.98 -0.63 -3.56
CA PRO A 222 17.29 -0.19 -4.08
C PRO A 222 17.57 -0.63 -5.52
N GLU A 223 18.15 0.27 -6.33
CA GLU A 223 18.47 0.03 -7.75
C GLU A 223 19.46 -1.11 -7.99
N VAL A 224 20.24 -1.45 -6.96
CA VAL A 224 21.16 -2.58 -6.95
C VAL A 224 20.73 -3.54 -5.85
N LYS A 225 20.47 -4.79 -6.23
CA LYS A 225 20.11 -5.87 -5.32
C LYS A 225 21.03 -7.04 -5.55
N ARG A 226 21.70 -7.53 -4.49
CA ARG A 226 22.65 -8.65 -4.57
C ARG A 226 23.72 -8.45 -5.68
N LYS A 227 24.31 -7.25 -5.74
CA LYS A 227 25.33 -6.84 -6.74
C LYS A 227 24.86 -6.87 -8.20
N LYS A 228 23.54 -6.93 -8.45
CA LYS A 228 22.95 -6.90 -9.79
C LYS A 228 21.95 -5.75 -9.90
N ARG A 229 21.77 -5.24 -11.12
CA ARG A 229 20.74 -4.24 -11.40
C ARG A 229 19.36 -4.82 -11.08
N ASN A 230 18.62 -4.14 -10.22
CA ASN A 230 17.28 -4.51 -9.81
C ASN A 230 16.26 -3.81 -10.73
N VAL A 231 15.79 -4.53 -11.75
CA VAL A 231 14.84 -4.00 -12.73
C VAL A 231 13.43 -4.35 -12.29
N LEU A 232 12.60 -3.33 -12.07
CA LEU A 232 11.20 -3.47 -11.67
C LEU A 232 10.30 -3.37 -12.90
N SER A 233 9.23 -4.16 -12.92
CA SER A 233 8.10 -3.94 -13.83
C SER A 233 7.19 -2.84 -13.28
N SER A 234 6.34 -2.27 -14.13
CA SER A 234 5.31 -1.31 -13.75
C SER A 234 4.48 -1.80 -12.56
N GLN A 235 3.95 -3.03 -12.66
CA GLN A 235 3.13 -3.62 -11.61
C GLN A 235 3.88 -3.80 -10.29
N LYS A 236 5.15 -4.27 -10.32
CA LYS A 236 5.97 -4.40 -9.10
C LYS A 236 6.30 -3.02 -8.52
N SER A 237 6.56 -2.03 -9.36
CA SER A 237 6.79 -0.64 -8.94
C SER A 237 5.58 -0.08 -8.24
N GLN A 238 4.39 -0.17 -8.84
CA GLN A 238 3.12 0.29 -8.26
C GLN A 238 2.85 -0.39 -6.91
N LEU A 239 3.05 -1.71 -6.82
CA LEU A 239 2.92 -2.46 -5.57
C LEU A 239 3.85 -1.92 -4.47
N LEU A 240 5.13 -1.69 -4.79
CA LEU A 240 6.10 -1.16 -3.82
C LEU A 240 5.81 0.29 -3.44
N CYS A 241 5.29 1.10 -4.36
CA CYS A 241 4.82 2.45 -4.07
C CYS A 241 3.67 2.39 -3.07
N PHE A 242 2.65 1.57 -3.33
CA PHE A 242 1.54 1.38 -2.42
C PHE A 242 1.99 0.91 -1.03
N PHE A 243 2.88 -0.10 -0.96
CA PHE A 243 3.42 -0.58 0.32
C PHE A 243 4.18 0.51 1.07
N THR A 244 4.89 1.37 0.35
CA THR A 244 5.62 2.51 0.92
C THR A 244 4.66 3.51 1.53
N GLU A 245 3.66 3.97 0.77
CA GLU A 245 2.63 4.90 1.26
C GLU A 245 1.86 4.34 2.45
N PHE A 246 1.46 3.07 2.37
CA PHE A 246 0.75 2.38 3.43
C PHE A 246 1.59 2.25 4.71
N PHE A 247 2.88 1.91 4.57
CA PHE A 247 3.81 1.87 5.69
C PHE A 247 3.93 3.25 6.36
N ILE A 248 4.20 4.30 5.59
CA ILE A 248 4.36 5.67 6.09
C ILE A 248 3.09 6.08 6.84
N LEU A 249 1.92 5.88 6.23
CA LEU A 249 0.62 6.23 6.80
C LEU A 249 0.39 5.59 8.17
N LEU A 250 0.64 4.29 8.31
CA LEU A 250 0.48 3.60 9.60
C LEU A 250 1.58 3.96 10.61
N TYR A 251 2.83 4.11 10.16
CA TYR A 251 3.96 4.42 11.02
C TYR A 251 3.81 5.81 11.65
N GLU A 252 3.57 6.84 10.85
CA GLU A 252 3.39 8.22 11.33
C GLU A 252 2.23 8.30 12.34
N ARG A 253 1.10 7.64 12.04
CA ARG A 253 -0.02 7.62 12.99
C ARG A 253 0.32 6.88 14.27
N LYS A 254 1.06 5.77 14.20
CA LYS A 254 1.49 5.00 15.38
C LYS A 254 2.44 5.84 16.23
N GLU A 255 3.41 6.50 15.61
CA GLU A 255 4.39 7.38 16.26
C GLU A 255 3.71 8.54 16.99
N GLU A 256 2.76 9.23 16.32
CA GLU A 256 2.03 10.37 16.88
C GLU A 256 1.26 10.03 18.17
N VAL A 257 0.82 8.78 18.32
CA VAL A 257 -0.05 8.35 19.42
C VAL A 257 0.67 7.54 20.48
N TRP A 258 1.82 6.95 20.18
CA TRP A 258 2.45 5.89 21.01
C TRP A 258 2.64 6.28 22.48
N ASP A 259 3.20 7.46 22.73
CA ASP A 259 3.50 7.94 24.09
C ASP A 259 2.25 8.36 24.88
N LYS A 260 1.10 8.52 24.19
CA LYS A 260 -0.20 8.85 24.81
C LYS A 260 -0.95 7.60 25.27
N LEU A 261 -0.47 6.41 24.93
CA LEU A 261 -1.15 5.14 25.20
C LEU A 261 -0.64 4.48 26.47
N ASN A 262 -1.56 3.85 27.21
CA ASN A 262 -1.17 2.90 28.25
C ASN A 262 -0.74 1.55 27.63
N GLU A 263 -0.16 0.67 28.45
CA GLU A 263 0.41 -0.60 27.96
C GLU A 263 -0.62 -1.56 27.33
N GLU A 264 -1.86 -1.59 27.85
CA GLU A 264 -2.94 -2.39 27.26
C GLU A 264 -3.34 -1.87 25.87
N ALA A 265 -3.40 -0.54 25.72
CA ALA A 265 -3.66 0.12 24.45
C ALA A 265 -2.52 -0.11 23.45
N LYS A 266 -1.25 -0.02 23.87
CA LYS A 266 -0.09 -0.33 23.03
C LYS A 266 -0.11 -1.77 22.53
N ASN A 267 -0.47 -2.73 23.37
CA ASN A 267 -0.65 -4.14 22.98
C ASN A 267 -1.75 -4.30 21.93
N THR A 268 -2.90 -3.68 22.17
CA THR A 268 -4.06 -3.75 21.26
C THR A 268 -3.73 -3.17 19.88
N LEU A 269 -3.08 -2.00 19.86
CA LEU A 269 -2.67 -1.34 18.62
C LEU A 269 -1.65 -2.18 17.85
N THR A 270 -0.63 -2.69 18.56
CA THR A 270 0.40 -3.57 17.98
C THR A 270 -0.22 -4.77 17.27
N LYS A 271 -1.13 -5.49 17.93
CA LYS A 271 -1.81 -6.65 17.35
C LYS A 271 -2.61 -6.30 16.09
N LYS A 272 -3.31 -5.17 16.09
CA LYS A 272 -4.12 -4.74 14.94
C LYS A 272 -3.26 -4.33 13.74
N ILE A 273 -2.18 -3.59 13.97
CA ILE A 273 -1.22 -3.22 12.92
C ILE A 273 -0.52 -4.46 12.38
N ASN A 274 -0.08 -5.38 13.24
CA ASN A 274 0.56 -6.63 12.83
C ASN A 274 -0.38 -7.49 11.99
N PHE A 275 -1.65 -7.60 12.37
CA PHE A 275 -2.63 -8.33 11.58
C PHE A 275 -2.75 -7.77 10.16
N LEU A 276 -2.93 -6.45 10.02
CA LEU A 276 -3.12 -5.82 8.71
C LEU A 276 -1.86 -5.86 7.85
N THR A 277 -0.69 -5.58 8.42
CA THR A 277 0.60 -5.66 7.72
C THR A 277 0.93 -7.09 7.30
N ASN A 278 0.63 -8.10 8.11
CA ASN A 278 0.79 -9.51 7.72
C ASN A 278 -0.12 -9.89 6.54
N LEU A 279 -1.36 -9.39 6.50
CA LEU A 279 -2.25 -9.60 5.35
C LEU A 279 -1.72 -8.91 4.09
N LEU A 280 -1.19 -7.69 4.22
CA LEU A 280 -0.56 -6.97 3.11
C LEU A 280 0.65 -7.74 2.56
N MET A 281 1.50 -8.26 3.44
CA MET A 281 2.69 -9.02 3.05
C MET A 281 2.37 -10.32 2.29
N LYS A 282 1.20 -10.94 2.54
CA LYS A 282 0.71 -12.07 1.72
C LYS A 282 0.42 -11.68 0.27
N ARG A 283 0.30 -10.37 -0.04
CA ARG A 283 0.06 -9.81 -1.37
C ARG A 283 1.32 -9.22 -2.02
N ASN A 284 2.52 -9.55 -1.52
CA ASN A 284 3.80 -9.03 -2.00
C ASN A 284 4.16 -9.36 -3.47
N GLN A 285 3.40 -10.23 -4.13
CA GLN A 285 3.53 -10.52 -5.57
C GLN A 285 2.56 -9.71 -6.42
N LYS A 286 1.34 -9.47 -5.90
CA LYS A 286 0.19 -9.05 -6.70
C LYS A 286 -0.90 -8.49 -5.80
N ILE A 287 -1.36 -7.29 -6.15
CA ILE A 287 -2.50 -6.62 -5.55
C ILE A 287 -3.25 -5.88 -6.65
N ASN A 288 -4.58 -5.81 -6.57
CA ASN A 288 -5.37 -4.99 -7.47
C ASN A 288 -5.82 -3.68 -6.79
N GLU A 289 -6.35 -2.75 -7.57
CA GLU A 289 -6.76 -1.43 -7.08
C GLU A 289 -7.85 -1.50 -6.01
N GLN A 290 -8.86 -2.36 -6.18
CA GLN A 290 -9.92 -2.56 -5.18
C GLN A 290 -9.38 -3.11 -3.86
N GLU A 291 -8.39 -4.00 -3.91
CA GLU A 291 -7.67 -4.48 -2.73
C GLU A 291 -6.86 -3.36 -2.09
N MET A 292 -6.16 -2.52 -2.86
CA MET A 292 -5.44 -1.35 -2.34
C MET A 292 -6.40 -0.41 -1.58
N THR A 293 -7.53 -0.04 -2.19
CA THR A 293 -8.56 0.79 -1.53
C THR A 293 -9.07 0.13 -0.24
N SER A 294 -9.27 -1.19 -0.24
CA SER A 294 -9.73 -1.91 0.95
C SER A 294 -8.70 -1.83 2.08
N PHE A 295 -7.41 -1.97 1.78
CA PHE A 295 -6.35 -1.80 2.78
C PHE A 295 -6.29 -0.37 3.33
N GLU A 296 -6.45 0.65 2.48
CA GLU A 296 -6.49 2.06 2.92
C GLU A 296 -7.67 2.33 3.86
N LEU A 297 -8.84 1.76 3.57
CA LEU A 297 -10.01 1.86 4.45
C LEU A 297 -9.78 1.13 5.78
N GLU A 298 -9.14 -0.03 5.78
CA GLU A 298 -8.75 -0.71 7.01
C GLU A 298 -7.66 0.05 7.80
N ALA A 299 -6.77 0.78 7.13
CA ALA A 299 -5.86 1.71 7.81
C ALA A 299 -6.63 2.87 8.48
N LYS A 300 -7.65 3.43 7.82
CA LYS A 300 -8.55 4.42 8.45
C LYS A 300 -9.28 3.85 9.67
N ARG A 301 -9.70 2.58 9.63
CA ARG A 301 -10.27 1.89 10.82
C ARG A 301 -9.26 1.85 11.97
N ILE A 302 -7.99 1.53 11.70
CA ILE A 302 -6.93 1.60 12.70
C ILE A 302 -6.75 3.03 13.23
N PHE A 303 -6.91 4.06 12.39
CA PHE A 303 -6.81 5.44 12.85
C PHE A 303 -7.91 5.78 13.88
N ARG A 304 -9.15 5.30 13.65
CA ARG A 304 -10.23 5.43 14.63
C ARG A 304 -9.98 4.63 15.89
N LEU A 305 -9.34 3.47 15.78
CA LEU A 305 -8.88 2.73 16.95
C LEU A 305 -7.86 3.57 17.74
N CYS A 306 -6.89 4.21 17.09
CA CYS A 306 -5.95 5.11 17.76
C CYS A 306 -6.68 6.25 18.48
N ASP A 307 -7.65 6.90 17.83
CA ASP A 307 -8.47 7.95 18.44
C ASP A 307 -9.16 7.46 19.73
N LEU A 308 -9.77 6.28 19.68
CA LEU A 308 -10.41 5.65 20.84
C LEU A 308 -9.40 5.33 21.95
N LEU A 309 -8.26 4.74 21.59
CA LEU A 309 -7.23 4.31 22.54
C LEU A 309 -6.58 5.49 23.28
N ILE A 310 -6.41 6.64 22.63
CA ILE A 310 -5.97 7.87 23.29
C ILE A 310 -6.96 8.25 24.39
N TYR A 311 -8.26 8.30 24.05
CA TYR A 311 -9.29 8.67 25.02
C TYR A 311 -9.34 7.68 26.19
N THR A 312 -9.31 6.38 25.92
CA THR A 312 -9.43 5.36 26.98
C THR A 312 -8.16 5.19 27.81
N SER A 313 -7.00 5.64 27.32
CA SER A 313 -5.75 5.67 28.09
C SER A 313 -5.67 6.83 29.08
N SER A 314 -6.47 7.88 28.87
CA SER A 314 -6.48 9.09 29.69
C SER A 314 -6.97 8.85 31.13
N HIS A 315 -6.51 9.66 32.07
CA HIS A 315 -6.99 9.60 33.46
C HIS A 315 -8.44 10.10 33.56
N GLU A 316 -8.77 11.12 32.78
CA GLU A 316 -10.06 11.77 32.65
C GLU A 316 -11.14 10.74 32.26
N TYR A 317 -10.81 9.82 31.37
CA TYR A 317 -11.73 8.74 31.01
C TYR A 317 -12.05 7.81 32.18
N ARG A 318 -11.10 7.52 33.08
CA ARG A 318 -11.38 6.65 34.25
C ARG A 318 -12.45 7.28 35.13
N MET A 319 -12.38 8.59 35.35
CA MET A 319 -13.38 9.35 36.10
C MET A 319 -14.72 9.36 35.36
N ALA A 320 -14.69 9.70 34.06
CA ALA A 320 -15.90 9.77 33.23
C ALA A 320 -16.62 8.42 33.10
N SER A 321 -15.89 7.31 33.09
CA SER A 321 -16.43 5.95 32.92
C SER A 321 -17.38 5.52 34.04
N SER A 322 -17.28 6.16 35.21
CA SER A 322 -18.11 5.87 36.39
C SER A 322 -19.43 6.65 36.40
N TYR A 323 -19.51 7.82 35.74
CA TYR A 323 -20.61 8.77 35.96
C TYR A 323 -21.30 9.33 34.70
N SER A 324 -20.66 9.29 33.52
CA SER A 324 -21.13 10.04 32.33
C SER A 324 -21.68 9.18 31.18
N GLY A 325 -21.83 7.87 31.37
CA GLY A 325 -22.17 6.94 30.29
C GLY A 325 -21.02 6.70 29.29
N ALA A 326 -19.83 7.28 29.49
CA ALA A 326 -18.66 7.11 28.64
C ALA A 326 -18.23 5.64 28.45
N LYS A 327 -18.52 4.77 29.43
CA LYS A 327 -18.27 3.33 29.33
C LYS A 327 -19.11 2.67 28.23
N GLU A 328 -20.37 3.07 28.08
CA GLU A 328 -21.27 2.51 27.06
C GLU A 328 -20.94 3.08 25.68
N THR A 329 -20.66 4.37 25.58
CA THR A 329 -20.17 4.99 24.35
C THR A 329 -18.88 4.33 23.84
N ARG A 330 -17.94 4.04 24.74
CA ARG A 330 -16.73 3.27 24.41
C ARG A 330 -17.09 1.91 23.82
N ARG A 331 -17.95 1.13 24.48
CA ARG A 331 -18.36 -0.21 24.00
C ARG A 331 -19.00 -0.15 22.62
N MET A 332 -19.79 0.88 22.36
CA MET A 332 -20.38 1.10 21.05
C MET A 332 -19.31 1.38 19.98
N ALA A 333 -18.30 2.20 20.29
CA ALA A 333 -17.17 2.41 19.39
C ALA A 333 -16.39 1.11 19.14
N GLU A 334 -16.09 0.35 20.19
CA GLU A 334 -15.36 -0.92 20.11
C GLU A 334 -16.10 -1.96 19.27
N SER A 335 -17.43 -2.06 19.38
CA SER A 335 -18.21 -3.05 18.63
C SER A 335 -18.18 -2.79 17.12
N ILE A 336 -18.14 -1.51 16.70
CA ILE A 336 -18.04 -1.14 15.29
C ILE A 336 -16.60 -1.30 14.79
N ILE A 337 -15.61 -0.79 15.54
CA ILE A 337 -14.18 -0.85 15.18
C ILE A 337 -13.68 -2.30 15.09
N ASN A 338 -14.15 -3.18 15.96
CA ASN A 338 -13.77 -4.60 15.95
C ASN A 338 -14.67 -5.48 15.07
N SER A 339 -15.67 -4.89 14.39
CA SER A 339 -16.53 -5.66 13.49
C SER A 339 -15.76 -6.16 12.26
N VAL A 340 -16.25 -7.26 11.69
CA VAL A 340 -15.71 -7.88 10.47
C VAL A 340 -16.38 -7.36 9.19
N VAL A 341 -17.29 -6.39 9.31
CA VAL A 341 -17.99 -5.78 8.17
C VAL A 341 -16.97 -4.99 7.34
N THR A 342 -17.19 -4.84 6.03
CA THR A 342 -16.34 -3.99 5.18
C THR A 342 -16.32 -2.55 5.72
N TYR A 343 -15.14 -2.00 5.99
CA TYR A 343 -15.03 -0.60 6.40
C TYR A 343 -15.26 0.33 5.21
N GLY A 344 -15.99 1.42 5.45
CA GLY A 344 -16.30 2.42 4.43
C GLY A 344 -16.65 3.76 5.06
N GLU A 345 -16.91 4.76 4.22
CA GLU A 345 -17.14 6.16 4.66
C GLU A 345 -18.34 6.30 5.61
N GLU A 346 -19.43 5.56 5.41
CA GLU A 346 -20.60 5.59 6.30
C GLU A 346 -20.24 5.13 7.73
N ILE A 347 -19.48 4.03 7.83
CA ILE A 347 -19.01 3.48 9.11
C ILE A 347 -17.98 4.43 9.75
N ASP A 348 -17.08 5.02 8.96
CA ASP A 348 -16.09 6.00 9.43
C ASP A 348 -16.77 7.23 10.04
N ASN A 349 -17.78 7.79 9.36
CA ASN A 349 -18.55 8.93 9.86
C ASN A 349 -19.30 8.61 11.16
N ARG A 350 -19.98 7.46 11.20
CA ARG A 350 -20.66 7.01 12.42
C ARG A 350 -19.69 6.84 13.60
N ILE A 351 -18.50 6.29 13.39
CA ILE A 351 -17.50 6.19 14.46
C ILE A 351 -17.01 7.57 14.89
N LYS A 352 -16.77 8.50 13.96
CA LYS A 352 -16.37 9.88 14.32
C LYS A 352 -17.40 10.55 15.23
N GLU A 353 -18.69 10.39 14.97
CA GLU A 353 -19.77 10.93 15.81
C GLU A 353 -19.76 10.33 17.22
N ILE A 354 -19.58 9.01 17.33
CA ILE A 354 -19.47 8.31 18.61
C ILE A 354 -18.22 8.79 19.37
N LEU A 355 -17.07 8.93 18.69
CA LEU A 355 -15.83 9.42 19.29
C LEU A 355 -15.93 10.89 19.74
N ALA A 356 -16.63 11.74 18.97
CA ALA A 356 -16.91 13.12 19.35
C ALA A 356 -17.79 13.19 20.62
N THR A 357 -18.79 12.32 20.70
CA THR A 357 -19.65 12.17 21.88
C THR A 357 -18.84 11.72 23.09
N LEU A 358 -17.99 10.70 22.93
CA LEU A 358 -17.12 10.21 23.99
C LEU A 358 -16.17 11.31 24.50
N LYS A 359 -15.57 12.07 23.58
CA LYS A 359 -14.70 13.21 23.93
C LYS A 359 -15.44 14.26 24.75
N LYS A 360 -16.71 14.55 24.41
CA LYS A 360 -17.56 15.48 25.17
C LYS A 360 -17.86 14.95 26.57
N GLN A 361 -18.22 13.67 26.69
CA GLN A 361 -18.48 13.03 27.99
C GLN A 361 -17.26 13.07 28.91
N ILE A 362 -16.06 12.83 28.36
CA ILE A 362 -14.80 12.89 29.13
C ILE A 362 -14.57 14.31 29.67
N ARG A 363 -14.75 15.35 28.83
CA ARG A 363 -14.58 16.75 29.24
C ARG A 363 -15.58 17.20 30.29
N SER A 364 -16.83 16.79 30.17
CA SER A 364 -17.87 17.15 31.16
C SER A 364 -17.62 16.54 32.54
N SER A 365 -16.82 15.48 32.65
CA SER A 365 -16.49 14.84 33.94
C SER A 365 -15.25 15.41 34.61
N THR A 366 -14.55 16.37 33.99
CA THR A 366 -13.35 17.01 34.54
C THR A 366 -13.59 18.44 35.01
N GLU A 367 -14.66 19.07 34.56
CA GLU A 367 -15.05 20.41 34.99
C GLU A 367 -16.09 20.30 36.09
N ILE A 368 -15.76 20.72 37.32
CA ILE A 368 -16.75 20.84 38.39
C ILE A 368 -17.76 21.90 37.95
N SER A 369 -19.01 21.50 37.76
CA SER A 369 -20.07 22.40 37.31
C SER A 369 -20.33 23.49 38.37
N ASN A 370 -20.94 24.61 37.98
CA ASN A 370 -21.30 25.64 38.96
C ASN A 370 -22.30 25.11 40.00
N GLU A 371 -23.18 24.18 39.61
CA GLU A 371 -24.09 23.49 40.52
C GLU A 371 -23.34 22.59 41.50
N GLU A 372 -22.34 21.84 41.05
CA GLU A 372 -21.51 21.00 41.91
C GLU A 372 -20.66 21.85 42.87
N LYS A 373 -20.11 22.98 42.41
CA LYS A 373 -19.43 23.94 43.29
C LYS A 373 -20.37 24.49 44.35
N GLU A 374 -21.59 24.85 43.99
CA GLU A 374 -22.60 25.32 44.93
C GLU A 374 -23.00 24.20 45.92
N MET A 375 -23.14 22.95 45.48
CA MET A 375 -23.41 21.81 46.36
C MET A 375 -22.27 21.57 47.36
N ILE A 376 -21.02 21.61 46.90
CA ILE A 376 -19.83 21.49 47.75
C ILE A 376 -19.79 22.65 48.75
N ASN A 377 -20.02 23.87 48.29
CA ASN A 377 -20.06 25.05 49.14
C ASN A 377 -21.20 24.94 50.18
N GLN A 378 -22.39 24.49 49.78
CA GLN A 378 -23.53 24.24 50.67
C GLN A 378 -23.23 23.18 51.72
N ALA A 379 -22.56 22.08 51.36
CA ALA A 379 -22.16 21.05 52.31
C ALA A 379 -21.16 21.59 53.34
N MET A 380 -20.24 22.47 52.92
CA MET A 380 -19.22 23.06 53.78
C MET A 380 -19.73 24.24 54.63
N ARG A 381 -20.89 24.84 54.29
CA ARG A 381 -21.46 26.01 55.00
C ARG A 381 -21.62 25.81 56.51
N SER A 382 -21.92 24.59 56.96
CA SER A 382 -22.07 24.26 58.38
C SER A 382 -20.75 24.39 59.15
N SER A 383 -19.62 24.25 58.48
CA SER A 383 -18.27 24.35 59.05
C SER A 383 -17.72 25.78 59.04
N PHE A 384 -18.47 26.75 58.50
CA PHE A 384 -18.10 28.18 58.51
C PHE A 384 -18.80 28.85 59.68
N HIS A 385 -18.04 29.21 60.72
CA HIS A 385 -18.55 29.84 61.94
C HIS A 385 -18.48 31.38 61.91
N SER A 386 -17.90 31.97 60.86
CA SER A 386 -17.97 33.42 60.59
C SER A 386 -19.36 33.87 60.17
N SER A 387 -19.62 35.18 60.33
CA SER A 387 -20.80 35.87 59.77
C SER A 387 -20.80 35.80 58.24
N GLN A 388 -19.62 35.91 57.63
CA GLN A 388 -19.42 35.68 56.21
C GLN A 388 -19.38 34.17 55.93
N LYS A 389 -20.25 33.69 55.02
CA LYS A 389 -20.30 32.27 54.58
C LYS A 389 -19.58 32.04 53.24
N THR A 390 -18.87 33.04 52.74
CA THR A 390 -18.08 33.02 51.49
C THR A 390 -16.69 33.59 51.74
N GLY A 391 -15.72 33.29 50.86
CA GLY A 391 -14.32 33.68 50.99
C GLY A 391 -13.47 32.69 51.78
N HIS A 392 -13.93 31.44 51.92
CA HIS A 392 -13.24 30.36 52.64
C HIS A 392 -12.39 29.46 51.73
N TRP A 393 -12.50 29.61 50.41
CA TRP A 393 -11.81 28.79 49.43
C TRP A 393 -10.56 29.48 48.91
N PHE A 394 -9.44 28.75 48.86
CA PHE A 394 -8.12 29.26 48.47
C PHE A 394 -7.43 28.31 47.51
N LYS A 395 -6.36 28.78 46.85
CA LYS A 395 -5.49 27.99 45.99
C LYS A 395 -4.08 27.98 46.53
N CYS A 396 -3.45 26.81 46.49
CA CYS A 396 -2.00 26.70 46.68
C CYS A 396 -1.24 27.35 45.51
N LYS A 397 0.09 27.48 45.63
CA LYS A 397 0.97 28.01 44.57
C LYS A 397 0.86 27.29 43.21
N ASN A 398 0.39 26.03 43.22
CA ASN A 398 0.18 25.21 42.02
C ASN A 398 -1.27 25.26 41.49
N GLY A 399 -2.16 26.05 42.09
CA GLY A 399 -3.52 26.28 41.61
C GLY A 399 -4.60 25.34 42.18
N HIS A 400 -4.24 24.30 42.96
CA HIS A 400 -5.21 23.39 43.57
C HIS A 400 -6.04 24.09 44.66
N ILE A 401 -7.35 23.88 44.61
CA ILE A 401 -8.34 24.49 45.53
C ILE A 401 -8.38 23.72 46.84
N TYR A 402 -8.37 24.44 47.95
CA TYR A 402 -8.57 23.93 49.29
C TYR A 402 -9.40 24.91 50.13
N CYS A 403 -9.89 24.48 51.30
CA CYS A 403 -10.81 25.26 52.13
C CYS A 403 -10.21 25.53 53.52
N ILE A 404 -10.41 26.74 54.05
CA ILE A 404 -10.16 27.10 55.45
C ILE A 404 -11.51 27.30 56.14
N THR A 405 -11.83 26.39 57.07
CA THR A 405 -13.12 26.37 57.79
C THR A 405 -13.15 27.40 58.94
N GLU A 406 -14.16 27.31 59.81
CA GLU A 406 -14.36 28.16 60.98
C GLU A 406 -14.49 29.65 60.62
N CYS A 407 -13.51 30.48 60.98
CA CYS A 407 -13.51 31.92 60.72
C CYS A 407 -12.94 32.28 59.33
N GLY A 408 -12.40 31.31 58.58
CA GLY A 408 -11.76 31.53 57.29
C GLY A 408 -10.39 32.21 57.34
N GLY A 409 -9.85 32.45 58.55
CA GLY A 409 -8.49 32.95 58.78
C GLY A 409 -7.51 31.80 58.98
N ALA A 410 -6.35 31.86 58.33
CA ALA A 410 -5.35 30.80 58.40
C ALA A 410 -4.64 30.75 59.77
N MET A 411 -4.81 29.66 60.53
CA MET A 411 -4.21 29.46 61.85
C MET A 411 -3.21 28.30 61.91
N GLN A 412 -3.23 27.43 60.89
CA GLN A 412 -2.35 26.29 60.77
C GLN A 412 -1.78 26.21 59.34
N GLU A 413 -0.56 25.70 59.24
CA GLU A 413 0.04 25.31 57.97
C GLU A 413 -0.12 23.79 57.74
N ALA A 414 -0.36 23.41 56.49
CA ALA A 414 -0.48 22.02 56.08
C ALA A 414 0.20 21.82 54.70
N ILE A 415 0.21 20.58 54.22
CA ILE A 415 0.67 20.23 52.87
C ILE A 415 -0.56 20.03 51.99
N CYS A 416 -0.50 20.54 50.76
CA CYS A 416 -1.55 20.36 49.77
C CYS A 416 -1.89 18.87 49.61
N PRO A 417 -3.16 18.47 49.76
CA PRO A 417 -3.57 17.06 49.74
C PRO A 417 -3.49 16.44 48.33
N GLU A 418 -3.31 17.25 47.28
CA GLU A 418 -3.19 16.75 45.92
C GLU A 418 -1.89 15.97 45.71
N VAL A 419 -2.04 14.75 45.19
CA VAL A 419 -0.96 13.78 45.01
C VAL A 419 0.11 14.36 44.09
N GLY A 420 1.34 14.46 44.60
CA GLY A 420 2.49 15.00 43.87
C GLY A 420 2.65 16.52 43.91
N CYS A 421 1.74 17.27 44.56
CA CYS A 421 1.86 18.73 44.66
C CYS A 421 2.91 19.16 45.69
N GLY A 422 2.80 18.67 46.93
CA GLY A 422 3.75 18.95 48.02
C GLY A 422 3.85 20.43 48.46
N ALA A 423 2.98 21.32 47.97
CA ALA A 423 3.01 22.74 48.32
C ALA A 423 2.53 22.97 49.76
N ALA A 424 3.18 23.89 50.48
CA ALA A 424 2.68 24.37 51.77
C ALA A 424 1.42 25.23 51.57
N ILE A 425 0.39 24.98 52.36
CA ILE A 425 -0.91 25.67 52.34
C ILE A 425 -1.26 26.20 53.74
N GLY A 426 -2.20 27.14 53.82
CA GLY A 426 -2.64 27.74 55.08
C GLY A 426 -1.77 28.94 55.50
N GLY A 427 -1.46 29.04 56.79
CA GLY A 427 -0.78 30.19 57.40
C GLY A 427 -0.92 30.24 58.92
N GLN A 428 -0.54 31.35 59.54
CA GLN A 428 -0.60 31.52 60.99
C GLN A 428 -1.12 32.91 61.35
N GLN A 429 -1.66 33.06 62.56
CA GLN A 429 -2.16 34.35 63.08
C GLN A 429 -3.20 35.01 62.16
N HIS A 430 -4.10 34.19 61.59
CA HIS A 430 -5.07 34.57 60.57
C HIS A 430 -4.48 35.18 59.29
N ARG A 431 -3.18 35.04 59.06
CA ARG A 431 -2.49 35.52 57.87
C ARG A 431 -2.14 34.34 56.97
N LEU A 432 -2.71 34.34 55.78
CA LEU A 432 -2.37 33.39 54.71
C LEU A 432 -0.91 33.57 54.29
N ARG A 433 -0.25 32.49 53.88
CA ARG A 433 1.07 32.62 53.26
C ARG A 433 0.95 33.39 51.94
N GLN A 434 2.04 34.06 51.56
CA GLN A 434 2.07 34.97 50.40
C GLN A 434 1.96 34.25 49.05
N ASP A 435 2.24 32.94 49.01
CA ASP A 435 2.24 32.13 47.79
C ASP A 435 0.88 31.49 47.47
N GLN A 436 -0.20 32.05 48.03
CA GLN A 436 -1.55 31.51 47.95
C GLN A 436 -2.55 32.60 47.57
N THR A 437 -3.61 32.21 46.87
CA THR A 437 -4.62 33.14 46.33
C THR A 437 -6.02 32.69 46.69
N LEU A 438 -6.98 33.62 46.78
CA LEU A 438 -8.39 33.29 46.96
C LEU A 438 -8.95 32.53 45.74
N ALA A 439 -9.79 31.52 45.99
CA ALA A 439 -10.53 30.77 44.97
C ALA A 439 -11.98 31.26 44.87
N GLY A 440 -12.16 32.51 44.47
CA GLY A 440 -13.48 33.14 44.38
C GLY A 440 -14.44 32.47 43.39
N GLU A 441 -13.95 31.61 42.49
CA GLU A 441 -14.79 30.82 41.59
C GLU A 441 -15.61 29.71 42.27
N MET A 442 -15.37 29.40 43.55
CA MET A 442 -16.10 28.38 44.31
C MET A 442 -17.39 28.91 44.93
N ASP A 443 -17.42 30.18 45.31
CA ASP A 443 -18.49 30.76 46.11
C ASP A 443 -18.81 32.24 45.76
N GLY A 444 -18.17 32.79 44.72
CA GLY A 444 -18.37 34.15 44.25
C GLY A 444 -17.67 35.24 45.10
N ALA A 445 -16.82 34.87 46.06
CA ALA A 445 -16.17 35.84 46.93
C ALA A 445 -15.11 36.69 46.20
N ARG A 446 -15.14 38.00 46.44
CA ARG A 446 -14.09 38.94 45.96
C ARG A 446 -12.93 39.09 46.94
N TYR A 447 -13.16 38.79 48.21
CA TYR A 447 -12.20 38.93 49.30
C TYR A 447 -12.25 37.70 50.20
N ALA A 448 -11.14 37.41 50.89
CA ALA A 448 -11.11 36.35 51.88
C ALA A 448 -12.05 36.66 53.06
N ALA A 449 -12.66 35.61 53.62
CA ALA A 449 -13.59 35.73 54.75
C ALA A 449 -12.97 36.52 55.90
N TRP A 450 -11.69 36.27 56.17
CA TRP A 450 -10.86 37.02 57.12
C TRP A 450 -9.90 37.98 56.38
N SER A 451 -10.36 39.20 56.09
CA SER A 451 -9.53 40.26 55.52
C SER A 451 -10.04 41.65 55.93
N ASP A 452 -9.13 42.63 55.98
CA ASP A 452 -9.48 44.02 56.29
C ASP A 452 -10.47 44.59 55.27
N GLN A 453 -10.33 44.22 53.99
CA GLN A 453 -11.24 44.61 52.91
C GLN A 453 -12.65 44.05 53.10
N ASN A 454 -12.79 42.81 53.57
CA ASN A 454 -14.09 42.22 53.86
C ASN A 454 -14.70 42.80 55.15
N ASN A 455 -13.88 43.09 56.15
CA ASN A 455 -14.31 43.77 57.37
C ASN A 455 -14.81 45.19 57.08
N MET A 456 -14.15 45.96 56.20
CA MET A 456 -14.61 47.28 55.77
C MET A 456 -15.96 47.25 55.04
N PHE A 457 -16.22 46.21 54.24
CA PHE A 457 -17.51 46.01 53.57
C PHE A 457 -18.64 45.66 54.55
N ASN A 458 -18.35 44.90 55.61
CA ASN A 458 -19.32 44.59 56.67
C ASN A 458 -19.75 45.81 57.51
N PHE A 459 -18.96 46.89 57.53
CA PHE A 459 -19.28 48.13 58.24
C PHE A 459 -19.83 49.27 57.36
N GLY A 460 -20.20 48.98 56.10
CA GLY A 460 -20.99 49.90 55.27
C GLY A 460 -20.26 51.14 54.75
N PHE A 461 -18.93 51.17 54.74
CA PHE A 461 -18.19 52.24 54.07
C PHE A 461 -18.11 51.96 52.55
N GLN A 462 -19.08 52.48 51.80
CA GLN A 462 -18.96 52.65 50.34
C GLN A 462 -18.06 53.85 50.06
N PHE A 463 -16.99 53.66 49.30
CA PHE A 463 -16.30 54.73 48.58
C PHE A 463 -16.84 54.82 47.17
#